data_AF-A0A9N7V913-F1
#
_entry.id   AF-A0A9N7V913-F1
#
_cell.length_a   1.000
_cell.length_b   1.000
_cell.length_c   1.000
_cell.angle_alpha   90.00
_cell.angle_beta   90.00
_cell.angle_gamma   90.00
#
_symmetry.space_group_name_H-M   'P 1'
#
loop_
_entity.id
_entity.type
_entity.pdbx_description
1 polymer ?
#
loop_
_entity_poly.entity_id
_entity_poly.type
_entity_poly.pdbx_seq_one_letter_code
_entity_poly.pdbx_strand_id
1 'polypeptide(L)'
;MNMSRLVLQRGFRPLLPGASSTMLSQVQSCLLSTQPVPAARLPCRVKVSAGKRYAWCACGHSKKQPFCDGAHRTAAPSISPLRFTPDKDRTLMLCACKQTKNAPYCDGSHFKLIFQDLVNSRVSVGVPSVRGGIMNSLVTKLDHMWISFTFRQPRLPAAAAPKVQLSTLPPDPVIPSKKPFKVELVGGKRYSWCTCGQSRKQPFCDGAHKLKAPGLTPLRFVPEKDTSAWLCGCKYTNNPPYCDGTHKQDFIVSATLHEQSDS
;
A
#
# COMPACT_ATOMS: atom_id res chain seq x y z
N MET A 1 -70.40 -57.81 30.83
CA MET A 1 -69.57 -58.84 31.49
C MET A 1 -68.15 -58.29 31.58
N ASN A 2 -67.78 -57.82 32.76
CA ASN A 2 -66.66 -58.32 33.59
C ASN A 2 -65.27 -57.88 33.09
N MET A 3 -64.32 -57.36 33.86
CA MET A 3 -64.13 -56.92 35.26
C MET A 3 -62.89 -56.00 35.22
N SER A 4 -62.86 -54.83 35.88
CA SER A 4 -62.16 -54.60 37.19
C SER A 4 -60.79 -55.30 37.29
N ARG A 5 -59.64 -54.72 37.64
CA ARG A 5 -59.18 -53.68 38.58
C ARG A 5 -57.65 -53.58 38.30
N LEU A 6 -56.89 -52.51 38.54
CA LEU A 6 -56.46 -52.03 39.86
C LEU A 6 -55.60 -50.77 39.70
N VAL A 7 -55.77 -49.89 40.68
CA VAL A 7 -55.11 -48.60 40.88
C VAL A 7 -53.70 -48.79 41.45
N LEU A 8 -52.72 -47.96 41.04
CA LEU A 8 -51.75 -47.45 42.00
C LEU A 8 -51.37 -46.00 41.71
N GLN A 9 -51.33 -45.23 42.78
CA GLN A 9 -51.29 -43.79 42.85
C GLN A 9 -49.86 -43.23 42.92
N ARG A 10 -49.77 -41.96 42.50
CA ARG A 10 -48.96 -40.86 43.07
C ARG A 10 -47.43 -40.90 42.89
N GLY A 11 -46.97 -39.96 42.06
CA GLY A 11 -45.65 -39.35 42.13
C GLY A 11 -45.65 -38.00 41.43
N PHE A 12 -46.18 -36.96 42.09
CA PHE A 12 -45.99 -35.57 41.70
C PHE A 12 -44.83 -34.99 42.51
N ARG A 13 -43.78 -34.48 41.84
CA ARG A 13 -42.92 -33.34 42.22
C ARG A 13 -41.99 -32.98 41.04
N PRO A 14 -41.49 -31.73 40.95
CA PRO A 14 -41.68 -30.89 39.76
C PRO A 14 -40.41 -30.54 38.97
N LEU A 15 -40.63 -30.11 37.73
CA LEU A 15 -39.91 -29.13 36.90
C LEU A 15 -38.38 -29.07 36.96
N LEU A 16 -37.74 -29.53 35.88
CA LEU A 16 -36.60 -28.84 35.24
C LEU A 16 -36.72 -28.98 33.71
N PRO A 17 -36.68 -27.89 32.90
CA PRO A 17 -36.70 -27.99 31.45
C PRO A 17 -35.28 -28.32 30.95
N GLY A 18 -35.03 -29.60 30.70
CA GLY A 18 -33.79 -30.07 30.08
C GLY A 18 -33.88 -30.00 28.56
N ALA A 19 -33.31 -28.93 28.00
CA ALA A 19 -32.76 -28.77 26.65
C ALA A 19 -33.43 -29.57 25.51
N SER A 20 -34.26 -28.85 24.73
CA SER A 20 -34.77 -29.27 23.43
C SER A 20 -33.62 -29.66 22.48
N SER A 21 -33.65 -30.89 21.96
CA SER A 21 -32.68 -31.44 21.01
C SER A 21 -32.95 -30.99 19.57
N THR A 22 -33.08 -29.69 19.34
CA THR A 22 -33.24 -29.14 17.99
C THR A 22 -32.37 -27.89 17.86
N MET A 23 -31.58 -27.85 16.79
CA MET A 23 -30.64 -26.78 16.39
C MET A 23 -29.17 -26.94 16.80
N LEU A 24 -28.59 -28.12 16.56
CA LEU A 24 -27.16 -28.23 16.19
C LEU A 24 -26.99 -28.08 14.67
N SER A 25 -27.54 -26.99 14.13
CA SER A 25 -27.29 -26.55 12.75
C SER A 25 -27.44 -25.04 12.76
N GLN A 26 -26.40 -24.35 12.29
CA GLN A 26 -26.27 -22.89 12.20
C GLN A 26 -25.92 -22.21 13.52
N VAL A 27 -24.63 -22.23 13.90
CA VAL A 27 -23.78 -21.02 13.92
C VAL A 27 -22.31 -21.49 13.92
N GLN A 28 -21.89 -22.22 12.89
CA GLN A 28 -20.51 -22.10 12.44
C GLN A 28 -20.49 -20.93 11.47
N SER A 29 -20.78 -19.72 11.96
CA SER A 29 -20.59 -18.50 11.20
C SER A 29 -19.09 -18.38 10.99
N CYS A 30 -18.66 -18.96 9.87
CA CYS A 30 -17.33 -18.84 9.30
C CYS A 30 -16.91 -17.38 9.43
N LEU A 31 -15.66 -17.16 9.82
CA LEU A 31 -15.00 -15.85 9.80
C LEU A 31 -15.04 -15.33 8.35
N LEU A 32 -16.15 -14.72 7.94
CA LEU A 32 -16.34 -14.16 6.62
C LEU A 32 -15.41 -12.96 6.51
N SER A 33 -14.41 -13.05 5.63
CA SER A 33 -13.45 -11.96 5.44
C SER A 33 -14.19 -10.74 4.89
N THR A 34 -14.20 -9.67 5.69
CA THR A 34 -14.75 -8.36 5.30
C THR A 34 -13.76 -7.55 4.45
N GLN A 35 -12.52 -8.02 4.32
CA GLN A 35 -11.46 -7.33 3.60
C GLN A 35 -10.97 -8.18 2.41
N PRO A 36 -10.62 -7.53 1.29
CA PRO A 36 -10.05 -8.23 0.14
C PRO A 36 -8.63 -8.69 0.45
N VAL A 37 -8.29 -9.92 0.05
CA VAL A 37 -6.94 -10.47 0.21
C VAL A 37 -6.10 -10.26 -1.05
N PRO A 38 -4.81 -9.92 -0.94
CA PRO A 38 -3.93 -9.90 -2.10
C PRO A 38 -3.79 -11.29 -2.73
N ALA A 39 -4.22 -11.44 -3.98
CA ALA A 39 -4.07 -12.70 -4.72
C ALA A 39 -2.67 -12.85 -5.33
N ALA A 40 -2.04 -11.73 -5.69
CA ALA A 40 -0.63 -11.66 -6.06
C ALA A 40 -0.05 -10.28 -5.73
N ARG A 41 1.28 -10.19 -5.67
CA ARG A 41 2.01 -8.93 -5.42
C ARG A 41 2.24 -8.10 -6.66
N LEU A 42 2.11 -8.67 -7.86
CA LEU A 42 2.27 -7.96 -9.13
C LEU A 42 0.97 -7.95 -9.94
N PRO A 43 0.74 -6.92 -10.77
CA PRO A 43 -0.45 -6.85 -11.59
C PRO A 43 -0.47 -7.91 -12.71
N CYS A 44 -1.67 -8.32 -13.10
CA CYS A 44 -1.87 -9.28 -14.19
C CYS A 44 -1.99 -8.54 -15.53
N ARG A 45 -1.10 -8.84 -16.48
CA ARG A 45 -1.20 -8.36 -17.86
C ARG A 45 -2.22 -9.20 -18.63
N VAL A 46 -3.30 -8.58 -19.11
CA VAL A 46 -4.38 -9.30 -19.81
C VAL A 46 -4.74 -8.62 -21.12
N LYS A 47 -4.80 -9.40 -22.20
CA LYS A 47 -5.40 -8.97 -23.47
C LYS A 47 -6.92 -9.01 -23.33
N VAL A 48 -7.57 -7.87 -23.52
CA VAL A 48 -9.03 -7.76 -23.49
C VAL A 48 -9.56 -7.34 -24.85
N SER A 49 -10.78 -7.78 -25.14
CA SER A 49 -11.51 -7.49 -26.38
C SER A 49 -12.60 -6.45 -26.13
N ALA A 50 -12.80 -5.56 -27.10
CA ALA A 50 -13.86 -4.58 -27.15
C ALA A 50 -15.24 -5.25 -27.04
N GLY A 51 -16.16 -4.65 -26.28
CA GLY A 51 -17.53 -5.15 -26.11
C GLY A 51 -17.67 -6.43 -25.29
N LYS A 52 -16.59 -7.14 -24.98
CA LYS A 52 -16.63 -8.36 -24.15
C LYS A 52 -16.77 -7.99 -22.67
N ARG A 53 -17.71 -8.62 -21.99
CA ARG A 53 -17.96 -8.42 -20.55
C ARG A 53 -16.96 -9.22 -19.72
N TYR A 54 -16.28 -8.55 -18.81
CA TYR A 54 -15.37 -9.17 -17.85
C TYR A 54 -15.87 -8.95 -16.43
N ALA A 55 -15.57 -9.89 -15.53
CA ALA A 55 -15.80 -9.75 -14.10
C ALA A 55 -14.47 -9.86 -13.36
N TRP A 56 -13.95 -8.74 -12.89
CA TRP A 56 -12.71 -8.69 -12.12
C TRP A 56 -12.95 -9.18 -10.68
N CYS A 57 -12.05 -10.03 -10.18
CA CYS A 57 -12.12 -10.52 -8.80
C CYS A 57 -11.69 -9.42 -7.83
N ALA A 58 -12.64 -8.89 -7.05
CA ALA A 58 -12.36 -7.89 -6.02
C ALA A 58 -11.90 -8.51 -4.69
N CYS A 59 -12.35 -9.73 -4.35
CA CYS A 59 -12.08 -10.33 -3.03
C CYS A 59 -10.71 -10.98 -2.88
N GLY A 60 -10.05 -11.35 -3.98
CA GLY A 60 -8.75 -12.05 -3.95
C GLY A 60 -8.80 -13.57 -3.92
N HIS A 61 -9.95 -14.18 -3.64
CA HIS A 61 -10.07 -15.65 -3.46
C HIS A 61 -10.29 -16.45 -4.75
N SER A 62 -10.43 -15.80 -5.91
CA SER A 62 -10.60 -16.52 -7.18
C SER A 62 -9.35 -17.33 -7.52
N LYS A 63 -9.55 -18.57 -7.97
CA LYS A 63 -8.52 -19.43 -8.56
C LYS A 63 -8.23 -19.08 -10.02
N LYS A 64 -9.10 -18.29 -10.66
CA LYS A 64 -8.97 -17.82 -12.05
C LYS A 64 -8.59 -16.33 -12.12
N GLN A 65 -7.63 -15.90 -11.30
CA GLN A 65 -7.17 -14.51 -11.31
C GLN A 65 -6.72 -14.06 -12.72
N PRO A 66 -6.94 -12.79 -13.09
CA PRO A 66 -7.52 -11.71 -12.29
C PRO A 66 -9.07 -11.68 -12.27
N PHE A 67 -9.72 -12.66 -12.89
CA PHE A 67 -11.17 -12.69 -13.05
C PHE A 67 -11.88 -13.47 -11.95
N CYS A 68 -13.16 -13.21 -11.76
CA CYS A 68 -13.99 -13.89 -10.77
C CYS A 68 -14.44 -15.26 -11.26
N ASP A 69 -14.30 -16.27 -10.41
CA ASP A 69 -14.78 -17.65 -10.60
C ASP A 69 -15.96 -18.01 -9.69
N GLY A 70 -16.44 -17.06 -8.90
CA GLY A 70 -17.52 -17.28 -7.92
C GLY A 70 -17.06 -17.58 -6.50
N ALA A 71 -15.76 -17.74 -6.22
CA ALA A 71 -15.25 -18.06 -4.88
C ALA A 71 -15.65 -17.04 -3.79
N HIS A 72 -15.93 -15.78 -4.17
CA HIS A 72 -16.42 -14.75 -3.26
C HIS A 72 -17.69 -15.16 -2.52
N ARG A 73 -18.59 -15.95 -3.12
CA ARG A 73 -19.85 -16.35 -2.47
C ARG A 73 -19.66 -17.12 -1.16
N THR A 74 -18.53 -17.81 -1.02
CA THR A 74 -18.22 -18.58 0.19
C THR A 74 -17.13 -17.90 1.01
N ALA A 75 -16.08 -17.39 0.36
CA ALA A 75 -14.91 -16.84 1.06
C ALA A 75 -15.05 -15.38 1.49
N ALA A 76 -15.80 -14.57 0.72
CA ALA A 76 -16.00 -13.15 0.99
C ALA A 76 -17.35 -12.65 0.45
N PRO A 77 -18.49 -13.06 1.06
CA PRO A 77 -19.83 -12.84 0.52
C PRO A 77 -20.22 -11.36 0.42
N SER A 78 -19.59 -10.51 1.24
CA SER A 78 -19.77 -9.05 1.22
C SER A 78 -19.01 -8.36 0.09
N ILE A 79 -18.12 -9.06 -0.64
CA ILE A 79 -17.28 -8.46 -1.68
C ILE A 79 -17.68 -9.00 -3.05
N SER A 80 -18.48 -8.20 -3.78
CA SER A 80 -18.92 -8.54 -5.14
C SER A 80 -17.83 -8.24 -6.20
N PRO A 81 -17.75 -9.05 -7.28
CA PRO A 81 -16.82 -8.79 -8.38
C PRO A 81 -17.24 -7.57 -9.21
N LEU A 82 -16.25 -6.78 -9.65
CA LEU A 82 -16.48 -5.61 -10.50
C LEU A 82 -16.65 -6.04 -11.96
N ARG A 83 -17.77 -5.69 -12.58
CA ARG A 83 -18.03 -5.96 -13.99
C ARG A 83 -17.60 -4.77 -14.85
N PHE A 84 -16.89 -5.01 -15.94
CA PHE A 84 -16.50 -3.97 -16.89
C PHE A 84 -16.49 -4.49 -18.33
N THR A 85 -16.62 -3.56 -19.27
CA THR A 85 -16.61 -3.83 -20.71
C THR A 85 -15.62 -2.85 -21.35
N PRO A 86 -14.51 -3.31 -21.94
CA PRO A 86 -13.58 -2.45 -22.65
C PRO A 86 -14.20 -1.93 -23.95
N ASP A 87 -13.89 -0.69 -24.33
CA ASP A 87 -14.34 -0.10 -25.60
C ASP A 87 -13.45 -0.49 -26.79
N LYS A 88 -12.22 -0.92 -26.51
CA LYS A 88 -11.20 -1.24 -27.53
C LYS A 88 -10.41 -2.47 -27.14
N ASP A 89 -9.93 -3.19 -28.15
CA ASP A 89 -8.96 -4.28 -27.99
C ASP A 89 -7.64 -3.71 -27.49
N ARG A 90 -7.23 -4.09 -26.28
CA ARG A 90 -5.97 -3.61 -25.70
C ARG A 90 -5.45 -4.56 -24.64
N THR A 91 -4.18 -4.40 -24.31
CA THR A 91 -3.57 -5.09 -23.17
C THR A 91 -3.66 -4.20 -21.94
N LEU A 92 -4.32 -4.69 -20.89
CA LEU A 92 -4.51 -3.99 -19.62
C LEU A 92 -3.67 -4.60 -18.51
N MET A 93 -3.26 -3.77 -17.56
CA MET A 93 -2.69 -4.22 -16.29
C MET A 93 -3.81 -4.23 -15.24
N LEU A 94 -4.31 -5.41 -14.89
CA LEU A 94 -5.36 -5.57 -13.90
C LEU A 94 -4.76 -5.80 -12.51
N CYS A 95 -5.41 -5.23 -11.48
CA CYS A 95 -4.94 -5.34 -10.12
C CYS A 95 -5.11 -6.77 -9.56
N ALA A 96 -4.02 -7.36 -9.07
CA ALA A 96 -4.03 -8.66 -8.39
C ALA A 96 -3.90 -8.53 -6.87
N CYS A 97 -3.38 -7.41 -6.37
CA CYS A 97 -3.19 -7.20 -4.93
C CYS A 97 -4.46 -6.74 -4.19
N LYS A 98 -5.49 -6.33 -4.94
CA LYS A 98 -6.80 -5.88 -4.44
C LYS A 98 -6.78 -4.63 -3.56
N GLN A 99 -5.67 -3.88 -3.60
CA GLN A 99 -5.48 -2.61 -2.89
C GLN A 99 -5.61 -1.38 -3.80
N THR A 100 -6.00 -1.56 -5.06
CA THR A 100 -6.11 -0.43 -5.99
C THR A 100 -7.30 0.46 -5.64
N LYS A 101 -7.12 1.77 -5.79
CA LYS A 101 -8.16 2.80 -5.75
C LYS A 101 -8.78 3.06 -7.13
N ASN A 102 -8.16 2.55 -8.21
CA ASN A 102 -8.62 2.69 -9.60
C ASN A 102 -9.05 1.33 -10.19
N ALA A 103 -9.92 0.60 -9.47
CA ALA A 103 -10.37 -0.71 -9.89
C ALA A 103 -11.06 -0.68 -11.28
N PRO A 104 -10.83 -1.68 -12.15
CA PRO A 104 -10.06 -2.91 -11.94
C PRO A 104 -8.55 -2.79 -12.27
N TYR A 105 -8.08 -1.59 -12.60
CA TYR A 105 -6.74 -1.33 -13.12
C TYR A 105 -5.69 -1.31 -12.01
N CYS A 106 -4.44 -1.55 -12.38
CA CYS A 106 -3.32 -1.35 -11.47
C CYS A 106 -2.92 0.14 -11.42
N ASP A 107 -2.86 0.69 -10.22
CA ASP A 107 -2.42 2.06 -9.92
C ASP A 107 -1.08 2.13 -9.16
N GLY A 108 -0.41 0.99 -9.00
CA GLY A 108 0.84 0.89 -8.23
C GLY A 108 0.66 0.65 -6.73
N SER A 109 -0.55 0.57 -6.20
CA SER A 109 -0.78 0.31 -4.76
C SER A 109 -0.11 -0.98 -4.24
N HIS A 110 0.19 -1.93 -5.14
CA HIS A 110 0.90 -3.17 -4.82
C HIS A 110 2.36 -2.97 -4.35
N PHE A 111 2.99 -1.83 -4.67
CA PHE A 111 4.33 -1.50 -4.18
C PHE A 111 4.37 -1.49 -2.65
N LYS A 112 3.35 -0.94 -1.98
CA LYS A 112 3.28 -0.92 -0.51
C LYS A 112 3.39 -2.32 0.10
N LEU A 113 2.73 -3.30 -0.51
CA LEU A 113 2.76 -4.69 -0.04
C LEU A 113 4.13 -5.34 -0.27
N ILE A 114 4.74 -5.11 -1.43
CA ILE A 114 6.10 -5.61 -1.73
C ILE A 114 7.10 -5.03 -0.74
N PHE A 115 7.05 -3.71 -0.49
CA PHE A 115 7.92 -3.07 0.48
C PHE A 115 7.73 -3.65 1.89
N GLN A 116 6.48 -3.89 2.30
CA GLN A 116 6.18 -4.46 3.61
C GLN A 116 6.73 -5.89 3.75
N ASP A 117 6.59 -6.73 2.73
CA ASP A 117 7.16 -8.08 2.72
C ASP A 117 8.69 -8.05 2.83
N LEU A 118 9.35 -7.14 2.10
CA LEU A 118 10.81 -6.98 2.12
C LEU A 118 11.31 -6.52 3.49
N VAL A 119 10.64 -5.56 4.13
CA VAL A 119 11.01 -5.10 5.47
C VAL A 119 10.80 -6.21 6.50
N ASN A 120 9.67 -6.90 6.45
CA ASN A 120 9.35 -7.97 7.39
C ASN A 120 10.31 -9.18 7.25
N SER A 121 10.81 -9.46 6.04
CA SER A 121 11.78 -10.53 5.78
C SER A 121 13.19 -10.27 6.33
N ARG A 122 13.54 -9.01 6.68
CA ARG A 122 14.84 -8.65 7.28
C ARG A 122 14.86 -8.75 8.80
N VAL A 123 13.71 -8.92 9.44
CA VAL A 123 13.58 -9.06 10.91
C VAL A 123 13.80 -10.51 11.37
N SER A 124 13.79 -11.48 10.45
CA SER A 124 13.95 -12.91 10.75
C SER A 124 15.39 -13.46 10.62
N VAL A 125 16.39 -12.64 10.32
CA VAL A 125 17.80 -13.03 10.52
C VAL A 125 18.16 -12.84 12.00
N GLY A 126 17.97 -13.91 12.77
CA GLY A 126 18.33 -13.97 14.17
C GLY A 126 19.79 -13.57 14.39
N VAL A 127 19.99 -12.53 15.19
CA VAL A 127 21.27 -12.31 15.87
C VAL A 127 21.44 -13.46 16.86
N PRO A 128 22.52 -14.25 16.83
CA PRO A 128 22.72 -15.30 17.81
C PRO A 128 22.85 -14.67 19.19
N SER A 129 21.86 -14.96 20.04
CA SER A 129 21.92 -14.72 21.47
C SER A 129 23.04 -15.59 22.04
N VAL A 130 24.19 -14.99 22.31
CA VAL A 130 25.26 -15.64 23.07
C VAL A 130 24.73 -15.86 24.49
N ARG A 131 24.19 -17.05 24.76
CA ARG A 131 23.93 -17.52 26.11
C ARG A 131 25.27 -17.61 26.83
N GLY A 132 25.44 -16.77 27.86
CA GLY A 132 26.54 -16.88 28.80
C GLY A 132 26.57 -18.27 29.43
N GLY A 133 27.61 -19.02 29.11
CA GLY A 133 27.95 -20.28 29.73
C GLY A 133 28.76 -20.05 31.00
N ILE A 134 28.17 -20.47 32.13
CA ILE A 134 28.78 -21.18 33.27
C ILE A 134 30.30 -21.05 33.50
N MET A 135 30.62 -20.51 34.68
CA MET A 135 31.95 -20.43 35.29
C MET A 135 32.60 -21.81 35.42
N ASN A 136 33.92 -21.88 35.20
CA ASN A 136 34.80 -22.72 36.01
C ASN A 136 36.26 -22.22 35.98
N SER A 137 36.70 -21.79 37.16
CA SER A 137 37.98 -21.97 37.84
C SER A 137 39.29 -22.16 37.07
N LEU A 138 40.30 -21.44 37.59
CA LEU A 138 41.73 -21.74 37.57
C LEU A 138 42.44 -21.58 36.22
N VAL A 139 42.78 -20.32 35.91
CA VAL A 139 44.05 -20.04 35.22
C VAL A 139 44.89 -19.16 36.14
N THR A 140 46.07 -19.70 36.41
CA THR A 140 47.10 -19.28 37.36
C THR A 140 47.64 -17.88 37.12
N LYS A 141 47.90 -17.20 38.23
CA LYS A 141 48.83 -16.08 38.36
C LYS A 141 50.12 -16.35 37.59
N LEU A 142 50.60 -15.39 36.81
CA LEU A 142 51.87 -14.73 37.07
C LEU A 142 52.08 -13.54 36.15
N ASP A 143 52.44 -12.46 36.81
CA ASP A 143 52.86 -11.17 36.34
C ASP A 143 53.99 -11.24 35.32
N HIS A 144 53.97 -10.35 34.32
CA HIS A 144 54.75 -9.12 34.37
C HIS A 144 54.80 -8.49 32.98
N MET A 145 54.42 -7.21 32.99
CA MET A 145 55.08 -6.14 32.25
C MET A 145 54.83 -6.19 30.74
N TRP A 146 54.28 -5.10 30.19
CA TRP A 146 54.87 -4.38 29.07
C TRP A 146 54.08 -3.07 28.92
N ILE A 147 54.77 -2.00 29.31
CA ILE A 147 54.79 -0.70 28.64
C ILE A 147 53.45 0.05 28.58
N SER A 148 53.36 1.05 29.46
CA SER A 148 52.46 2.18 29.41
C SER A 148 52.56 2.93 28.06
N PHE A 149 51.76 2.51 27.07
CA PHE A 149 51.40 3.36 25.95
C PHE A 149 50.09 4.06 26.31
N THR A 150 50.18 5.25 26.91
CA THR A 150 49.03 6.13 27.07
C THR A 150 48.63 6.69 25.71
N PHE A 151 47.99 5.88 24.87
CA PHE A 151 47.27 6.38 23.71
C PHE A 151 45.98 7.03 24.20
N ARG A 152 46.11 8.30 24.58
CA ARG A 152 45.00 9.16 24.99
C ARG A 152 44.15 9.43 23.75
N GLN A 153 43.16 8.58 23.49
CA GLN A 153 42.12 8.89 22.51
C GLN A 153 41.42 10.18 22.97
N PRO A 154 41.29 11.21 22.11
CA PRO A 154 40.39 12.31 22.39
C PRO A 154 38.98 11.71 22.47
N ARG A 155 38.33 11.81 23.63
CA ARG A 155 36.88 11.57 23.73
C ARG A 155 36.20 12.66 22.92
N LEU A 156 35.82 12.34 21.69
CA LEU A 156 34.82 13.12 20.98
C LEU A 156 33.51 12.99 21.79
N PRO A 157 32.81 14.10 22.07
CA PRO A 157 31.50 14.03 22.70
C PRO A 157 30.57 13.22 21.79
N ALA A 158 29.79 12.34 22.39
CA ALA A 158 28.73 11.59 21.72
C ALA A 158 27.63 12.57 21.26
N ALA A 159 27.88 13.33 20.20
CA ALA A 159 26.84 13.98 19.45
C ALA A 159 26.01 12.86 18.81
N ALA A 160 24.78 12.71 19.30
CA ALA A 160 23.81 11.78 18.75
C ALA A 160 23.79 11.92 17.22
N ALA A 161 24.23 10.88 16.52
CA ALA A 161 24.09 10.80 15.09
C ALA A 161 22.61 11.04 14.75
N PRO A 162 22.28 11.96 13.84
CA PRO A 162 20.90 12.16 13.44
C PRO A 162 20.41 10.85 12.86
N LYS A 163 19.38 10.29 13.48
CA LYS A 163 18.71 9.08 13.02
C LYS A 163 17.99 9.45 11.72
N VAL A 164 18.72 9.40 10.60
CA VAL A 164 18.15 9.61 9.26
C VAL A 164 17.18 8.47 9.03
N GLN A 165 15.91 8.72 9.30
CA GLN A 165 14.83 7.85 8.87
C GLN A 165 14.76 7.96 7.35
N LEU A 166 15.50 7.10 6.67
CA LEU A 166 15.48 7.01 5.22
C LEU A 166 14.16 6.32 4.81
N SER A 167 13.10 7.11 4.65
CA SER A 167 11.88 6.65 4.02
C SER A 167 12.20 6.23 2.59
N THR A 168 12.18 4.93 2.29
CA THR A 168 12.46 4.36 0.97
C THR A 168 11.37 4.61 -0.07
N LEU A 169 10.31 5.35 0.27
CA LEU A 169 9.30 5.82 -0.67
C LEU A 169 9.67 7.21 -1.16
N PRO A 170 9.59 7.48 -2.48
CA PRO A 170 9.81 8.83 -3.00
C PRO A 170 8.84 9.79 -2.30
N PRO A 171 9.28 11.01 -1.97
CA PRO A 171 8.46 11.98 -1.26
C PRO A 171 7.27 12.39 -2.14
N ASP A 172 6.14 12.69 -1.50
CA ASP A 172 4.99 13.26 -2.19
C ASP A 172 5.35 14.62 -2.80
N PRO A 173 4.81 14.97 -3.98
CA PRO A 173 5.07 16.26 -4.59
C PRO A 173 4.42 17.38 -3.78
N VAL A 174 5.15 18.49 -3.64
CA VAL A 174 4.62 19.69 -3.00
C VAL A 174 3.75 20.48 -3.97
N ILE A 175 2.82 21.28 -3.44
CA ILE A 175 1.91 22.11 -4.24
C ILE A 175 2.49 23.53 -4.33
N PRO A 176 3.19 23.91 -5.42
CA PRO A 176 3.72 25.26 -5.58
C PRO A 176 2.63 26.26 -6.01
N SER A 177 1.56 25.79 -6.67
CA SER A 177 0.46 26.63 -7.13
C SER A 177 -0.85 25.83 -7.19
N LYS A 178 -1.93 26.45 -6.72
CA LYS A 178 -3.31 25.94 -6.86
C LYS A 178 -3.91 26.26 -8.23
N LYS A 179 -3.20 27.00 -9.09
CA LYS A 179 -3.66 27.39 -10.43
C LYS A 179 -2.75 26.76 -11.51
N PRO A 180 -3.31 26.39 -12.69
CA PRO A 180 -2.51 25.93 -13.80
C PRO A 180 -1.68 27.07 -14.41
N PHE A 181 -0.58 26.70 -15.08
CA PHE A 181 0.29 27.65 -15.78
C PHE A 181 -0.03 27.63 -17.27
N LYS A 182 -0.43 28.78 -17.82
CA LYS A 182 -0.54 28.96 -19.27
C LYS A 182 0.86 29.14 -19.85
N VAL A 183 1.24 28.30 -20.81
CA VAL A 183 2.54 28.37 -21.48
C VAL A 183 2.39 28.23 -22.98
N GLU A 184 3.29 28.86 -23.71
CA GLU A 184 3.45 28.66 -25.14
C GLU A 184 4.50 27.57 -25.38
N LEU A 185 4.09 26.53 -26.10
CA LEU A 185 4.90 25.37 -26.41
C LEU A 185 5.23 25.39 -27.90
N VAL A 186 6.49 25.15 -28.23
CA VAL A 186 6.99 25.06 -29.61
C VAL A 186 7.06 23.59 -30.02
N GLY A 187 6.46 23.26 -31.17
CA GLY A 187 6.47 21.92 -31.77
C GLY A 187 7.88 21.39 -31.95
N GLY A 188 8.09 20.11 -31.62
CA GLY A 188 9.40 19.47 -31.71
C GLY A 188 10.40 19.85 -30.60
N LYS A 189 10.14 20.90 -29.80
CA LYS A 189 11.01 21.29 -28.69
C LYS A 189 10.81 20.38 -27.47
N ARG A 190 11.90 19.91 -26.87
CA ARG A 190 11.86 19.09 -25.65
C ARG A 190 11.63 19.96 -24.42
N TYR A 191 10.58 19.66 -23.67
CA TYR A 191 10.28 20.28 -22.39
C TYR A 191 10.43 19.27 -21.24
N SER A 192 10.74 19.76 -20.05
CA SER A 192 10.81 18.96 -18.82
C SER A 192 9.87 19.57 -17.79
N TRP A 193 8.68 18.98 -17.61
CA TRP A 193 7.71 19.43 -16.62
C TRP A 193 8.12 19.00 -15.21
N CYS A 194 8.02 19.93 -14.26
CA CYS A 194 8.35 19.68 -12.85
C CYS A 194 7.25 18.83 -12.21
N THR A 195 7.61 17.61 -11.79
CA THR A 195 6.73 16.66 -11.08
C THR A 195 6.74 16.86 -9.57
N CYS A 196 7.84 17.37 -9.00
CA CYS A 196 8.03 17.45 -7.55
C CYS A 196 7.51 18.71 -6.86
N GLY A 197 7.21 19.78 -7.62
CA GLY A 197 6.79 21.08 -7.07
C GLY A 197 7.93 21.99 -6.56
N GLN A 198 9.16 21.47 -6.43
CA GLN A 198 10.30 22.17 -5.83
C GLN A 198 11.06 23.12 -6.78
N SER A 199 10.71 23.17 -8.07
CA SER A 199 11.43 23.98 -9.07
C SER A 199 11.17 25.47 -8.91
N ARG A 200 12.21 26.30 -8.97
CA ARG A 200 12.14 27.78 -9.05
C ARG A 200 11.65 28.28 -10.40
N LYS A 201 11.66 27.43 -11.42
CA LYS A 201 11.24 27.76 -12.80
C LYS A 201 9.92 27.07 -13.17
N GLN A 202 8.93 27.07 -12.25
CA GLN A 202 7.62 26.50 -12.54
C GLN A 202 7.03 27.08 -13.84
N PRO A 203 6.37 26.26 -14.68
CA PRO A 203 6.01 24.85 -14.47
C PRO A 203 7.12 23.84 -14.84
N PHE A 204 8.29 24.29 -15.29
CA PHE A 204 9.37 23.45 -15.79
C PHE A 204 10.37 23.08 -14.70
N CYS A 205 11.15 22.03 -14.95
CA CYS A 205 12.17 21.54 -14.03
C CYS A 205 13.47 22.35 -14.13
N ASP A 206 14.02 22.74 -12.99
CA ASP A 206 15.33 23.40 -12.83
C ASP A 206 16.41 22.49 -12.20
N GLY A 207 16.02 21.29 -11.76
CA GLY A 207 16.91 20.33 -11.11
C GLY A 207 16.79 20.25 -9.59
N ALA A 208 15.97 21.09 -8.94
CA ALA A 208 15.81 21.11 -7.49
C ALA A 208 15.36 19.76 -6.89
N HIS A 209 14.70 18.91 -7.67
CA HIS A 209 14.29 17.56 -7.27
C HIS A 209 15.43 16.68 -6.78
N LYS A 210 16.66 16.88 -7.28
CA LYS A 210 17.82 16.07 -6.86
C LYS A 210 18.12 16.18 -5.37
N LEU A 211 17.90 17.38 -4.79
CA LEU A 211 18.20 17.66 -3.39
C LEU A 211 16.94 17.67 -2.53
N LYS A 212 15.87 18.32 -3.00
CA LYS A 212 14.65 18.56 -2.20
C LYS A 212 13.58 17.47 -2.34
N ALA A 213 13.65 16.64 -3.37
CA ALA A 213 12.66 15.59 -3.62
C ALA A 213 13.31 14.32 -4.20
N PRO A 214 14.23 13.68 -3.46
CA PRO A 214 14.97 12.52 -3.95
C PRO A 214 14.00 11.40 -4.33
N GLY A 215 14.12 10.88 -5.55
CA GLY A 215 13.23 9.84 -6.09
C GLY A 215 12.11 10.35 -7.00
N LEU A 216 11.87 11.67 -7.07
CA LEU A 216 11.00 12.25 -8.10
C LEU A 216 11.81 12.75 -9.30
N THR A 217 11.43 12.33 -10.50
CA THR A 217 12.06 12.74 -11.77
C THR A 217 11.12 13.58 -12.62
N PRO A 218 11.61 14.60 -13.35
CA PRO A 218 10.78 15.43 -14.21
C PRO A 218 10.24 14.64 -15.41
N LEU A 219 9.03 14.99 -15.85
CA LEU A 219 8.41 14.38 -17.02
C LEU A 219 8.89 15.11 -18.29
N ARG A 220 9.55 14.37 -19.19
CA ARG A 220 9.98 14.89 -20.49
C ARG A 220 8.91 14.66 -21.53
N PHE A 221 8.59 15.69 -22.32
CA PHE A 221 7.61 15.60 -23.40
C PHE A 221 7.97 16.53 -24.56
N VAL A 222 7.39 16.25 -25.73
CA VAL A 222 7.59 17.01 -26.97
C VAL A 222 6.21 17.27 -27.58
N PRO A 223 5.75 18.53 -27.67
CA PRO A 223 4.53 18.86 -28.40
C PRO A 223 4.76 18.67 -29.90
N GLU A 224 3.73 18.26 -30.64
CA GLU A 224 3.84 18.06 -32.10
C GLU A 224 3.85 19.38 -32.88
N LYS A 225 3.10 20.37 -32.39
CA LYS A 225 2.91 21.68 -33.03
C LYS A 225 3.01 22.79 -31.99
N ASP A 226 3.19 24.00 -32.49
CA ASP A 226 3.15 25.21 -31.68
C ASP A 226 1.75 25.37 -31.08
N THR A 227 1.65 25.37 -29.75
CA THR A 227 0.37 25.41 -29.06
C THR A 227 0.48 26.14 -27.73
N SER A 228 -0.55 26.90 -27.40
CA SER A 228 -0.79 27.35 -26.03
C SER A 228 -1.40 26.20 -25.23
N ALA A 229 -0.83 25.88 -24.07
CA ALA A 229 -1.34 24.82 -23.20
C ALA A 229 -1.36 25.23 -21.73
N TRP A 230 -2.27 24.64 -20.97
CA TRP A 230 -2.33 24.78 -19.52
C TRP A 230 -1.62 23.60 -18.87
N LEU A 231 -0.47 23.84 -18.26
CA LEU A 231 0.27 22.83 -17.52
C LEU A 231 -0.15 22.79 -16.05
N CYS A 232 -0.11 21.59 -15.46
CA CYS A 232 -0.51 21.38 -14.08
C CYS A 232 0.44 22.10 -13.11
N GLY A 233 -0.16 22.95 -12.25
CA GLY A 233 0.53 23.64 -11.17
C GLY A 233 0.56 22.86 -9.86
N CYS A 234 -0.52 22.16 -9.53
CA CYS A 234 -0.65 21.48 -8.24
C CYS A 234 0.13 20.17 -8.12
N LYS A 235 0.52 19.55 -9.24
CA LYS A 235 1.29 18.28 -9.35
C LYS A 235 0.50 17.00 -9.08
N TYR A 236 -0.83 17.10 -8.93
CA TYR A 236 -1.73 15.95 -8.71
C TYR A 236 -2.61 15.61 -9.93
N THR A 237 -2.31 16.14 -11.12
CA THR A 237 -3.10 15.84 -12.32
C THR A 237 -3.05 14.36 -12.70
N ASN A 238 -4.18 13.84 -13.18
CA ASN A 238 -4.27 12.50 -13.77
C ASN A 238 -3.88 12.49 -15.27
N ASN A 239 -3.67 13.65 -15.87
CA ASN A 239 -3.27 13.79 -17.28
C ASN A 239 -1.97 14.61 -17.44
N PRO A 240 -0.84 14.15 -16.86
CA PRO A 240 0.40 14.92 -16.90
C PRO A 240 0.94 15.05 -18.33
N PRO A 241 1.52 16.20 -18.71
CA PRO A 241 1.81 17.38 -17.88
C PRO A 241 0.67 18.41 -17.80
N TYR A 242 -0.48 18.12 -18.41
CA TYR A 242 -1.56 19.07 -18.62
C TYR A 242 -2.46 19.22 -17.39
N CYS A 243 -3.20 20.33 -17.33
CA CYS A 243 -4.23 20.52 -16.32
C CYS A 243 -5.51 19.76 -16.69
N ASP A 244 -6.01 18.94 -15.76
CA ASP A 244 -7.28 18.20 -15.87
C ASP A 244 -8.35 18.73 -14.89
N GLY A 245 -8.07 19.82 -14.19
CA GLY A 245 -8.98 20.39 -13.18
C GLY A 245 -8.84 19.80 -11.77
N THR A 246 -7.93 18.83 -11.54
CA THR A 246 -7.70 18.26 -10.20
C THR A 246 -7.40 19.31 -9.12
N HIS A 247 -6.85 20.46 -9.50
CA HIS A 247 -6.60 21.58 -8.59
C HIS A 247 -7.85 22.19 -7.92
N LYS A 248 -9.06 21.84 -8.40
CA LYS A 248 -10.34 22.27 -7.82
C LYS A 248 -10.83 21.34 -6.71
N GLN A 249 -10.20 20.18 -6.52
CA GLN A 249 -10.60 19.23 -5.48
C GLN A 249 -10.23 19.77 -4.08
N ASP A 250 -11.07 19.45 -3.10
CA ASP A 250 -10.98 20.04 -1.75
C ASP A 250 -9.61 19.84 -1.10
N PHE A 251 -8.96 18.69 -1.30
CA PHE A 251 -7.64 18.44 -0.73
C PHE A 251 -6.54 19.31 -1.34
N ILE A 252 -6.69 19.80 -2.58
CA ILE A 252 -5.75 20.76 -3.17
C ILE A 252 -6.09 22.19 -2.72
N VAL A 253 -7.38 22.52 -2.69
CA VAL A 253 -7.84 23.87 -2.31
C VAL A 253 -7.50 24.17 -0.85
N SER A 254 -7.61 23.18 0.04
CA SER A 254 -7.28 23.29 1.46
C SER A 254 -5.78 23.10 1.78
N ALA A 255 -4.99 22.56 0.85
CA ALA A 255 -3.57 22.33 1.12
C ALA A 255 -2.76 23.62 1.30
N THR A 256 -1.72 23.54 2.12
CA THR A 256 -0.72 24.61 2.30
C THR A 256 0.10 24.76 1.02
N LEU A 257 0.25 26.00 0.54
CA LEU A 257 1.13 26.29 -0.58
C LEU A 257 2.58 26.19 -0.14
N HIS A 258 3.40 25.59 -0.99
CA HIS A 258 4.84 25.60 -0.78
C HIS A 258 5.41 26.93 -1.25
N GLU A 259 5.72 27.81 -0.31
CA GLU A 259 6.48 29.03 -0.58
C GLU A 259 7.95 28.67 -0.75
N GLN A 260 8.55 29.10 -1.85
CA GLN A 260 9.97 28.93 -2.07
C GLN A 260 10.68 30.06 -1.34
N SER A 261 11.42 29.74 -0.29
CA SER A 261 12.32 30.70 0.32
C SER A 261 13.39 31.08 -0.70
N ASP A 262 13.33 32.33 -1.14
CA ASP A 262 14.40 32.97 -1.90
C ASP A 262 15.59 33.14 -0.93
N SER A 263 16.61 32.33 -1.16
CA SER A 263 17.94 32.44 -0.56
C SER A 263 18.95 32.19 -1.67
#